data_AF-A0A2S0RHH2-F1
#
_entry.id   AF-A0A2S0RHH2-F1
#
_cell.length_a   1.000
_cell.length_b   1.000
_cell.length_c   1.000
_cell.angle_alpha   90.00
_cell.angle_beta   90.00
_cell.angle_gamma   90.00
#
_symmetry.space_group_name_H-M   'P 1'
#
loop_
_entity.id
_entity.type
_entity.pdbx_description
1 polymer ?
#
loop_
_entity_poly.entity_id
_entity_poly.type
_entity_poly.pdbx_seq_one_letter_code
_entity_poly.pdbx_strand_id
1 'polypeptide(L)'
;MHIKMSNLIKSFQFESEGVILTINIRKEVYKNSLKMIIDGDVISNNPDLVIGYSTNCSSKDISVKYLANSIFWISSNEWKGLRWEKYSNETRYSIFSSVKEMKESYIAQREYADLIGSYFYDCIKNYKKLKLLYETQIDEIISEDEFN
;
A
#
# COMPACT_ATOMS: atom_id res chain seq x y z
N MET A 1 26.23 4.77 17.61
CA MET A 1 25.43 4.12 16.55
C MET A 1 24.46 3.18 17.23
N HIS A 2 23.21 3.60 17.49
CA HIS A 2 22.21 2.71 18.10
C HIS A 2 21.70 1.74 17.03
N ILE A 3 21.93 0.45 17.24
CA ILE A 3 21.35 -0.61 16.42
C ILE A 3 19.83 -0.54 16.61
N LYS A 4 19.09 -0.10 15.58
CA LYS A 4 17.63 -0.19 15.55
C LYS A 4 17.26 -1.67 15.41
N MET A 5 16.91 -2.33 16.52
CA MET A 5 16.23 -3.63 16.47
C MET A 5 14.75 -3.40 16.16
N SER A 6 14.42 -3.35 14.86
CA SER A 6 13.04 -3.38 14.38
C SER A 6 12.56 -4.82 14.34
N ASN A 7 11.57 -5.14 15.16
CA ASN A 7 10.94 -6.46 15.22
C ASN A 7 9.54 -6.42 14.63
N LEU A 8 9.23 -7.38 13.76
CA LEU A 8 7.88 -7.59 13.26
C LEU A 8 6.96 -8.05 14.41
N ILE A 9 5.81 -7.41 14.57
CA ILE A 9 4.73 -7.87 15.44
C ILE A 9 3.78 -8.76 14.65
N LYS A 10 3.30 -8.25 13.51
CA LYS A 10 2.32 -8.93 12.66
C LYS A 10 2.39 -8.40 11.23
N SER A 11 2.17 -9.30 10.27
CA SER A 11 1.91 -8.97 8.87
C SER A 11 0.48 -9.33 8.49
N PHE A 12 -0.11 -8.50 7.65
CA PHE A 12 -1.40 -8.69 7.00
C PHE A 12 -1.16 -8.72 5.49
N GLN A 13 -1.73 -9.68 4.80
CA GLN A 13 -1.58 -9.83 3.35
C GLN A 13 -2.95 -9.74 2.69
N PHE A 14 -3.01 -8.92 1.65
CA PHE A 14 -4.19 -8.74 0.81
C PHE A 14 -3.78 -9.03 -0.63
N GLU A 15 -4.49 -9.95 -1.27
CA GLU A 15 -4.14 -10.44 -2.61
C GLU A 15 -5.34 -10.33 -3.54
N SER A 16 -5.10 -9.83 -4.76
CA SER A 16 -6.07 -9.82 -5.84
C SER A 16 -5.38 -9.62 -7.18
N GLU A 17 -5.84 -10.31 -8.23
CA GLU A 17 -5.30 -10.17 -9.60
C GLU A 17 -3.77 -10.34 -9.69
N GLY A 18 -3.19 -11.22 -8.88
CA GLY A 18 -1.74 -11.43 -8.84
C GLY A 18 -0.94 -10.28 -8.21
N VAL A 19 -1.60 -9.28 -7.62
CA VAL A 19 -0.98 -8.23 -6.81
C VAL A 19 -1.14 -8.57 -5.35
N ILE A 20 -0.05 -8.51 -4.59
CA ILE A 20 -0.03 -8.79 -3.14
C ILE A 20 0.44 -7.53 -2.41
N LEU A 21 -0.46 -6.95 -1.62
CA LEU A 21 -0.15 -5.93 -0.64
C LEU A 21 0.18 -6.59 0.69
N THR A 22 1.33 -6.26 1.27
CA THR A 22 1.70 -6.66 2.63
C THR A 22 1.76 -5.42 3.53
N ILE A 23 0.98 -5.42 4.62
CA ILE A 23 1.05 -4.40 5.68
C ILE A 23 1.71 -5.01 6.91
N ASN A 24 2.76 -4.37 7.41
CA ASN A 24 3.50 -4.82 8.59
C ASN A 24 3.33 -3.85 9.74
N ILE A 25 3.04 -4.38 10.91
CA ILE A 25 3.15 -3.66 12.18
C ILE A 25 4.46 -4.09 12.83
N ARG A 26 5.35 -3.13 13.08
CA ARG A 26 6.66 -3.35 13.69
C ARG A 26 6.77 -2.59 15.00
N LYS A 27 7.66 -3.08 15.87
CA LYS A 27 8.12 -2.38 17.06
C LYS A 27 9.62 -2.15 17.00
N GLU A 28 10.07 -1.02 17.51
CA GLU A 28 11.49 -0.72 17.70
C GLU A 28 11.72 -0.04 19.04
N VAL A 29 12.95 -0.15 19.56
CA VAL A 29 13.39 0.65 20.72
C VAL A 29 13.92 1.98 20.21
N TYR A 30 13.33 3.07 20.68
CA TYR A 30 13.68 4.43 20.28
C TYR A 30 13.86 5.31 21.50
N LYS A 31 15.09 5.81 21.73
CA LYS A 31 15.44 6.71 22.85
C LYS A 31 14.90 6.24 24.21
N ASN A 32 15.15 4.97 24.55
CA ASN A 32 14.66 4.30 25.78
C ASN A 32 13.14 4.15 25.88
N SER A 33 12.40 4.37 24.79
CA SER A 33 10.96 4.13 24.69
C SER A 33 10.67 3.05 23.65
N LEU A 34 9.43 2.56 23.65
CA LEU A 34 8.97 1.61 22.64
C LEU A 34 8.23 2.39 21.54
N LYS A 35 8.61 2.20 20.29
CA LYS A 35 7.94 2.78 19.14
C LYS A 35 7.21 1.69 18.36
N MET A 36 5.99 1.97 17.93
CA MET A 36 5.27 1.16 16.95
C MET A 36 5.16 1.92 15.63
N ILE A 37 5.36 1.21 14.53
CA ILE A 37 5.25 1.76 13.19
C ILE A 37 4.54 0.77 12.26
N ILE A 38 3.74 1.31 11.36
CA ILE A 38 3.13 0.55 10.26
C ILE A 38 3.89 0.92 8.98
N ASP A 39 4.30 -0.10 8.23
CA ASP A 39 4.82 0.03 6.87
C ASP A 39 4.13 -0.97 5.95
N GLY A 40 4.41 -0.86 4.67
CA GLY A 40 3.77 -1.68 3.65
C GLY A 40 4.64 -1.82 2.42
N ASP A 41 4.40 -2.91 1.72
CA ASP A 41 5.10 -3.30 0.50
C ASP A 41 4.12 -3.92 -0.49
N VAL A 42 4.44 -3.85 -1.78
CA VAL A 42 3.59 -4.39 -2.84
C VAL A 42 4.43 -5.14 -3.85
N ILE A 43 4.00 -6.36 -4.16
CA ILE A 43 4.54 -7.16 -5.26
C ILE A 43 3.44 -7.43 -6.27
N SER A 44 3.81 -7.51 -7.56
CA SER A 44 2.91 -7.89 -8.63
C SER A 44 3.51 -9.06 -9.40
N ASN A 45 2.74 -10.13 -9.51
CA ASN A 45 2.94 -11.24 -10.43
C ASN A 45 2.03 -11.10 -11.67
N ASN A 46 1.30 -9.98 -11.79
CA ASN A 46 0.45 -9.69 -12.94
C ASN A 46 1.29 -9.07 -14.07
N PRO A 47 1.30 -9.65 -15.28
CA PRO A 47 2.11 -9.15 -16.39
C PRO A 47 1.67 -7.76 -16.90
N ASP A 48 0.42 -7.37 -16.64
CA ASP A 48 -0.13 -6.08 -17.09
C ASP A 48 0.19 -4.93 -16.13
N LEU A 49 0.64 -5.26 -14.92
CA LEU A 49 0.82 -4.30 -13.84
C LEU A 49 2.28 -4.13 -13.47
N VAL A 50 2.73 -2.87 -13.50
CA VAL A 50 4.11 -2.49 -13.19
C VAL A 50 4.18 -1.86 -11.81
N ILE A 51 5.11 -2.34 -10.98
CA ILE A 51 5.41 -1.70 -9.70
C ILE A 51 6.42 -0.57 -9.92
N GLY A 52 6.03 0.65 -9.56
CA GLY A 52 6.91 1.81 -9.50
C GLY A 52 7.38 2.07 -8.08
N TYR A 53 8.68 2.26 -7.91
CA TYR A 53 9.29 2.72 -6.65
C TYR A 53 9.88 4.11 -6.83
N SER A 54 9.66 5.00 -5.87
CA SER A 54 10.38 6.25 -5.79
C SER A 54 10.73 6.60 -4.35
N THR A 55 11.83 7.32 -4.16
CA THR A 55 12.24 7.79 -2.84
C THR A 55 12.26 9.31 -2.86
N ASN A 56 11.42 9.93 -2.03
CA ASN A 56 11.43 11.37 -1.84
C ASN A 56 11.91 11.67 -0.42
N CYS A 57 13.16 12.16 -0.32
CA CYS A 57 13.87 12.35 0.96
C CYS A 57 13.90 11.04 1.77
N SER A 58 13.06 10.93 2.80
CA SER A 58 12.96 9.78 3.69
C SER A 58 11.69 8.94 3.49
N SER A 59 10.85 9.30 2.51
CA SER A 59 9.63 8.57 2.16
C SER A 59 9.91 7.59 1.03
N LYS A 60 9.48 6.34 1.21
CA LYS A 60 9.47 5.29 0.18
C LYS A 60 8.06 5.19 -0.39
N ASP A 61 7.92 5.61 -1.63
CA ASP A 61 6.64 5.60 -2.34
C ASP A 61 6.59 4.38 -3.27
N ILE A 62 5.49 3.64 -3.20
CA ILE A 62 5.22 2.46 -4.00
C ILE A 62 3.91 2.70 -4.73
N SER A 63 3.93 2.54 -6.05
CA SER A 63 2.75 2.66 -6.90
C SER A 63 2.57 1.40 -7.74
N VAL A 64 1.33 0.96 -7.93
CA VAL A 64 0.99 -0.03 -8.97
C VAL A 64 0.42 0.73 -10.15
N LYS A 65 0.94 0.45 -11.34
CA LYS A 65 0.52 1.12 -12.58
C LYS A 65 -0.05 0.11 -13.55
N TYR A 66 -1.11 0.52 -14.25
CA TYR A 66 -1.58 -0.13 -15.45
C TYR A 66 -1.38 0.85 -16.62
N LEU A 67 -0.60 0.44 -17.63
CA LEU A 67 -0.08 1.34 -18.66
C LEU A 67 0.62 2.56 -18.00
N ALA A 68 0.23 3.79 -18.36
CA ALA A 68 0.79 5.02 -17.79
C ALA A 68 0.10 5.46 -16.48
N ASN A 69 -1.02 4.84 -16.09
CA ASN A 69 -1.87 5.31 -14.99
C ASN A 69 -1.56 4.60 -13.68
N SER A 70 -1.39 5.37 -12.59
CA SER A 70 -1.28 4.82 -11.23
C SER A 70 -2.66 4.39 -10.74
N ILE A 71 -2.82 3.11 -10.42
CA ILE A 71 -4.09 2.54 -9.92
C ILE A 71 -4.09 2.39 -8.39
N PHE A 72 -2.91 2.28 -7.77
CA PHE A 72 -2.74 2.15 -6.33
C PHE A 72 -1.46 2.88 -5.90
N TRP A 73 -1.48 3.50 -4.72
CA TRP A 73 -0.31 4.17 -4.17
C TRP A 73 -0.26 4.08 -2.64
N ILE A 74 0.94 3.79 -2.12
CA ILE A 74 1.28 3.92 -0.71
C ILE A 74 2.64 4.61 -0.53
N SER A 75 2.85 5.21 0.64
CA SER A 75 4.09 5.87 1.00
C SER A 75 4.45 5.56 2.45
N SER A 76 5.61 4.98 2.69
CA SER A 76 6.08 4.66 4.04
C SER A 76 7.23 5.59 4.45
N ASN A 77 7.19 6.10 5.68
CA ASN A 77 8.23 6.95 6.25
C ASN A 77 8.39 6.67 7.76
N GLU A 78 9.62 6.57 8.24
CA GLU A 78 9.91 6.28 9.66
C GLU A 78 9.28 7.27 10.67
N TRP A 79 8.98 8.49 10.24
CA TRP A 79 8.44 9.58 11.05
C TRP A 79 6.95 9.87 10.77
N LYS A 80 6.37 9.30 9.72
CA LYS A 80 4.94 9.52 9.39
C LYS A 80 4.13 8.22 9.32
N GLY A 81 4.78 7.07 9.51
CA GLY A 81 4.16 5.77 9.29
C GLY A 81 3.85 5.55 7.81
N LEU A 82 2.76 4.84 7.55
CA LEU A 82 2.28 4.57 6.19
C LEU A 82 1.18 5.56 5.80
N ARG A 83 1.22 6.00 4.55
CA ARG A 83 0.19 6.80 3.88
C ARG A 83 -0.35 6.05 2.68
N TRP A 84 -1.62 6.26 2.36
CA TRP A 84 -2.30 5.61 1.23
C TRP A 84 -3.33 6.56 0.64
N GLU A 85 -3.71 6.41 -0.63
CA GLU A 85 -4.73 7.22 -1.32
C GLU A 85 -4.42 8.73 -1.42
N LYS A 86 -4.39 9.44 -0.29
CA LYS A 86 -4.12 10.87 -0.12
C LYS A 86 -3.25 11.12 1.10
N TYR A 87 -2.54 12.25 1.12
CA TYR A 87 -1.58 12.55 2.19
C TYR A 87 -2.14 12.63 3.60
N SER A 88 -3.45 12.90 3.76
CA SER A 88 -4.11 12.96 5.07
C SER A 88 -4.39 11.59 5.68
N ASN A 89 -4.41 10.53 4.86
CA ASN A 89 -4.58 9.17 5.34
C ASN A 89 -3.20 8.67 5.77
N GLU A 90 -2.92 8.72 7.06
CA GLU A 90 -1.62 8.37 7.62
C GLU A 90 -1.77 7.61 8.94
N THR A 91 -0.96 6.58 9.15
CA THR A 91 -0.99 5.81 10.40
C THR A 91 -0.27 6.52 11.54
N ARG A 92 0.70 7.39 11.21
CA ARG A 92 1.71 7.94 12.13
C ARG A 92 2.52 6.85 12.82
N TYR A 93 3.54 7.26 13.59
CA TYR A 93 4.18 6.38 14.56
C TYR A 93 3.70 6.76 15.96
N SER A 94 3.76 5.80 16.87
CA SER A 94 3.39 6.01 18.27
C SER A 94 4.54 5.61 19.18
N ILE A 95 4.80 6.42 20.20
CA ILE A 95 5.81 6.16 21.23
C ILE A 95 5.08 5.82 22.54
N PHE A 96 5.54 4.77 23.20
CA PHE A 96 4.97 4.23 24.42
C PHE A 96 6.02 4.13 25.51
N SER A 97 5.60 4.37 26.74
CA SER A 97 6.46 4.28 27.93
C SER A 97 6.52 2.86 28.48
N SER A 98 5.56 2.00 28.11
CA SER A 98 5.49 0.62 28.58
C SER A 98 4.97 -0.36 27.52
N VAL A 99 5.27 -1.65 27.72
CA VAL A 99 4.72 -2.74 26.89
C VAL A 99 3.19 -2.82 27.02
N LYS A 100 2.64 -2.46 28.19
CA LYS A 100 1.18 -2.50 28.43
C LYS A 100 0.45 -1.50 27.53
N GLU A 101 0.89 -0.24 27.52
CA GLU A 101 0.33 0.81 26.65
C GLU A 101 0.41 0.44 25.17
N MET A 102 1.54 -0.15 24.75
CA MET A 102 1.73 -0.61 23.38
C MET A 102 0.73 -1.71 23.00
N LYS A 103 0.45 -2.66 23.90
CA LYS A 103 -0.53 -3.74 23.66
C LYS A 103 -1.95 -3.22 23.52
N GLU A 104 -2.34 -2.25 24.35
CA GLU A 104 -3.65 -1.60 24.27
C GLU A 104 -3.80 -0.84 22.94
N SER A 105 -2.76 -0.10 22.55
CA SER A 105 -2.76 0.67 21.30
C SER A 105 -2.68 -0.19 20.05
N TYR A 106 -2.09 -1.39 20.12
CA TYR A 106 -2.02 -2.32 19.00
C TYR A 106 -3.42 -2.65 18.43
N ILE A 107 -4.44 -2.73 19.30
CA ILE A 107 -5.81 -3.05 18.88
C ILE A 107 -6.36 -1.97 17.96
N ALA A 108 -6.11 -0.69 18.24
CA ALA A 108 -6.50 0.41 17.36
C ALA A 108 -5.61 0.48 16.11
N GLN A 109 -4.30 0.24 16.27
CA GLN A 109 -3.36 0.29 15.14
C GLN A 109 -3.64 -0.77 14.08
N ARG A 110 -4.14 -1.95 14.47
CA ARG A 110 -4.50 -3.01 13.50
C ARG A 110 -5.64 -2.59 12.56
N GLU A 111 -6.52 -1.67 12.98
CA GLU A 111 -7.66 -1.23 12.16
C GLU A 111 -7.19 -0.50 10.89
N TYR A 112 -6.00 0.11 10.92
CA TYR A 112 -5.39 0.66 9.72
C TYR A 112 -5.13 -0.40 8.66
N ALA A 113 -4.76 -1.63 9.04
CA ALA A 113 -4.54 -2.70 8.07
C ALA A 113 -5.82 -3.00 7.27
N ASP A 114 -6.97 -3.02 7.94
CA ASP A 114 -8.27 -3.24 7.30
C ASP A 114 -8.62 -2.06 6.36
N LEU A 115 -8.42 -0.81 6.81
CA LEU A 115 -8.68 0.37 5.98
C LEU A 115 -7.82 0.41 4.71
N ILE A 116 -6.51 0.10 4.84
CA ILE A 116 -5.59 0.08 3.70
C ILE A 116 -5.93 -1.11 2.79
N GLY A 117 -6.32 -2.26 3.36
CA GLY A 117 -6.78 -3.43 2.62
C GLY A 117 -8.04 -3.16 1.81
N SER A 118 -9.04 -2.48 2.39
CA SER A 118 -10.24 -2.05 1.66
C SER A 118 -9.90 -1.11 0.50
N TYR A 119 -9.04 -0.11 0.74
CA TYR A 119 -8.54 0.78 -0.31
C TYR A 119 -7.86 0.00 -1.45
N PHE A 120 -7.03 -0.99 -1.11
CA PHE A 120 -6.39 -1.86 -2.09
C PHE A 120 -7.41 -2.61 -2.97
N TYR A 121 -8.41 -3.24 -2.36
CA TYR A 121 -9.44 -3.97 -3.12
C TYR A 121 -10.27 -3.06 -4.02
N ASP A 122 -10.59 -1.84 -3.57
CA ASP A 122 -11.29 -0.86 -4.39
C ASP A 122 -10.46 -0.42 -5.60
N CYS A 123 -9.15 -0.23 -5.41
CA CYS A 123 -8.22 0.08 -6.51
C CYS A 123 -8.18 -1.04 -7.56
N ILE A 124 -8.04 -2.30 -7.12
CA ILE A 124 -8.00 -3.46 -8.03
C ILE A 124 -9.33 -3.62 -8.76
N LYS A 125 -10.47 -3.40 -8.09
CA LYS A 125 -11.80 -3.41 -8.71
C LYS A 125 -11.92 -2.36 -9.81
N ASN A 126 -11.40 -1.15 -9.59
CA ASN A 126 -11.39 -0.10 -10.60
C ASN A 126 -10.46 -0.41 -11.77
N TYR A 127 -9.29 -0.99 -11.51
CA TYR A 127 -8.40 -1.51 -12.54
C TYR A 127 -9.10 -2.53 -13.45
N LYS A 128 -9.83 -3.50 -12.89
CA LYS A 128 -10.56 -4.48 -13.71
C LYS A 128 -11.52 -3.83 -14.70
N LYS A 129 -12.28 -2.82 -14.25
CA LYS A 129 -13.20 -2.08 -15.11
C LYS A 129 -12.45 -1.34 -16.21
N LEU A 130 -11.35 -0.69 -15.84
CA LEU A 130 -10.50 0.07 -16.76
C LEU A 130 -9.89 -0.85 -17.83
N LYS A 131 -9.35 -2.00 -17.43
CA LYS A 131 -8.78 -3.00 -18.34
C LYS A 131 -9.81 -3.47 -19.37
N LEU A 132 -11.03 -3.82 -18.95
CA LEU A 132 -12.11 -4.21 -19.87
C LEU A 132 -12.43 -3.13 -20.91
N LEU A 133 -12.41 -1.85 -20.51
CA LEU A 133 -12.63 -0.73 -21.43
C LEU A 133 -11.51 -0.60 -22.46
N TYR A 134 -10.25 -0.83 -22.07
CA TYR A 134 -9.10 -0.77 -22.98
C TYR A 134 -8.95 -2.02 -23.87
N GLU A 135 -9.44 -3.17 -23.43
CA GLU A 135 -9.49 -4.40 -24.25
C GLU A 135 -10.61 -4.37 -25.30
N THR A 136 -11.54 -3.43 -25.19
CA THR A 136 -12.57 -3.23 -26.22
C THR A 136 -11.90 -2.72 -27.50
N GLN A 137 -11.85 -3.56 -28.53
CA GLN A 137 -11.28 -3.20 -29.84
C GLN A 137 -12.17 -2.16 -30.52
N ILE A 138 -11.80 -0.89 -30.41
CA ILE A 138 -12.54 0.23 -31.05
C ILE A 138 -12.56 0.06 -32.57
N ASP A 139 -11.50 -0.52 -33.13
CA ASP A 139 -11.35 -0.79 -34.57
C ASP A 139 -12.32 -1.87 -35.10
N GLU A 140 -13.00 -2.62 -34.22
CA GLU A 140 -14.07 -3.56 -34.61
C GLU A 140 -15.46 -2.90 -34.65
N ILE A 141 -15.61 -1.64 -34.19
CA ILE A 141 -16.92 -0.97 -34.07
C ILE A 141 -17.36 -0.33 -35.39
N ILE A 142 -16.44 -0.07 -36.33
CA ILE A 142 -16.76 0.39 -37.68
C ILE A 142 -15.90 -0.39 -38.67
N SER A 143 -16.50 -1.34 -39.37
CA SER A 143 -15.85 -1.90 -40.56
C SER A 143 -15.98 -0.89 -41.71
N GLU A 144 -14.90 -0.60 -42.44
CA GLU A 144 -14.94 0.26 -43.63
C GLU A 144 -15.91 -0.28 -44.70
N ASP A 145 -16.29 -1.57 -44.60
CA ASP A 145 -17.28 -2.25 -45.44
C ASP A 145 -18.74 -1.81 -45.17
N GLU A 146 -19.03 -1.15 -44.04
CA GLU A 146 -20.39 -0.62 -43.75
C GLU A 146 -20.70 0.70 -44.47
N PHE A 147 -19.72 1.25 -45.21
CA PHE A 147 -19.85 2.49 -46.00
C PHE A 147 -19.76 2.30 -47.52
N ASN A 148 -19.68 1.05 -48.01
CA ASN A 148 -19.65 0.73 -49.45
C ASN A 148 -20.98 0.16 -49.97
#